data_AF-A0A850B4F4-F1
#
_entry.id   AF-A0A850B4F4-F1
#
_cell.length_a   1.000
_cell.length_b   1.000
_cell.length_c   1.000
_cell.angle_alpha   90.00
_cell.angle_beta   90.00
_cell.angle_gamma   90.00
#
_symmetry.space_group_name_H-M   'P 1'
#
loop_
_entity.id
_entity.type
_entity.pdbx_description
1 polymer ?
#
loop_
_entity_poly.entity_id
_entity_poly.type
_entity_poly.pdbx_seq_one_letter_code
_entity_poly.pdbx_strand_id
1 'polypeptide(L)'
;MKGRLGTVLVAALLGCSGVDEAAVVTVKCPPGDPASFRPVSAVIEQRCGTLDCHGSSFRPLRIYGRLGLRRPVERDAGDELNFEEYFPGGDELTTDAELEDNLRSICGLEPELMTQVVDGMADPEVLSFIRKPRLREKHKGGLVWFKGDVGDQCMTNWLTGGKDVSKCQQELSHP
;
A
#
# COMPACT_ATOMS: atom_id res chain seq x y z
N MET A 1 55.19 40.11 19.23
CA MET A 1 55.27 39.15 18.10
C MET A 1 54.95 37.75 18.59
N LYS A 2 54.02 37.07 17.91
CA LYS A 2 53.67 35.62 17.87
C LYS A 2 52.16 35.43 17.96
N GLY A 3 51.48 35.62 16.83
CA GLY A 3 50.09 35.18 16.63
C GLY A 3 50.08 33.67 16.41
N ARG A 4 49.24 32.96 17.16
CA ARG A 4 49.02 31.52 17.02
C ARG A 4 48.07 31.28 15.85
N LEU A 5 48.54 30.55 14.84
CA LEU A 5 47.71 29.94 13.81
C LEU A 5 46.79 28.89 14.48
N GLY A 6 45.48 29.15 14.48
CA GLY A 6 44.47 28.17 14.82
C GLY A 6 44.11 27.35 13.58
N THR A 7 44.49 26.07 13.58
CA THR A 7 44.11 25.10 12.55
C THR A 7 42.60 24.90 12.55
N VAL A 8 41.92 25.24 11.46
CA VAL A 8 40.52 24.88 11.24
C VAL A 8 40.48 23.45 10.73
N LEU A 9 39.92 22.54 11.52
CA LEU A 9 39.66 21.16 11.13
C LEU A 9 38.39 21.14 10.26
N VAL A 10 38.56 20.97 8.95
CA VAL A 10 37.45 20.71 8.02
C VAL A 10 37.06 19.25 8.13
N ALA A 11 36.00 18.98 8.88
CA ALA A 11 35.38 17.66 9.00
C ALA A 11 33.92 17.76 8.56
N ALA A 12 33.66 17.66 7.26
CA ALA A 12 32.34 17.38 6.72
C ALA A 12 32.51 17.00 5.26
N LEU A 13 32.19 15.76 4.88
CA LEU A 13 31.71 15.35 3.54
C LEU A 13 31.48 13.83 3.39
N LEU A 14 31.74 13.00 4.41
CA LEU A 14 31.41 11.55 4.36
C LEU A 14 29.96 11.25 4.80
N GLY A 15 28.98 11.99 4.27
CA GLY A 15 27.58 11.89 4.70
C GLY A 15 26.70 10.93 3.89
N CYS A 16 26.99 10.72 2.60
CA CYS A 16 26.20 9.84 1.74
C CYS A 16 27.14 9.04 0.84
N SER A 17 27.37 7.76 1.14
CA SER A 17 27.87 6.84 0.12
C SER A 17 26.82 6.77 -0.98
N GLY A 18 27.22 6.99 -2.24
CA GLY A 18 26.34 6.79 -3.38
C GLY A 18 25.70 5.40 -3.28
N VAL A 19 24.38 5.34 -3.31
CA VAL A 19 23.67 4.07 -3.47
C VAL A 19 24.05 3.53 -4.85
N ASP A 20 24.45 2.26 -4.89
CA ASP A 20 24.66 1.58 -6.15
C ASP A 20 23.30 1.47 -6.86
N GLU A 21 23.10 2.22 -7.95
CA GLU A 21 21.87 2.14 -8.75
C GLU A 21 21.59 0.71 -9.24
N ALA A 22 22.63 -0.12 -9.40
CA ALA A 22 22.47 -1.53 -9.76
C ALA A 22 21.94 -2.39 -8.61
N ALA A 23 21.95 -1.90 -7.36
CA ALA A 23 21.36 -2.57 -6.21
C ALA A 23 19.87 -2.24 -6.01
N VAL A 24 19.25 -1.42 -6.87
CA VAL A 24 17.81 -1.17 -6.83
C VAL A 24 17.06 -2.45 -7.27
N VAL A 25 16.52 -3.17 -6.31
CA VAL A 25 15.69 -4.35 -6.57
C VAL A 25 14.29 -3.90 -6.97
N THR A 26 13.87 -4.23 -8.19
CA THR A 26 12.48 -4.04 -8.61
C THR A 26 11.59 -4.99 -7.81
N VAL A 27 10.75 -4.43 -6.95
CA VAL A 27 9.73 -5.20 -6.21
C VAL A 27 8.69 -5.68 -7.20
N LYS A 28 8.43 -6.99 -7.24
CA LYS A 28 7.34 -7.54 -8.04
C LYS A 28 6.02 -7.34 -7.31
N CYS A 29 5.04 -6.84 -8.04
CA CYS A 29 3.66 -6.69 -7.59
C CYS A 29 2.75 -7.66 -8.35
N PRO A 30 1.60 -8.05 -7.77
CA PRO A 30 0.53 -8.68 -8.53
C PRO A 30 0.02 -7.78 -9.67
N PRO A 31 -0.83 -8.30 -10.58
CA PRO A 31 -1.38 -7.53 -11.69
C PRO A 31 -2.01 -6.22 -11.22
N GLY A 32 -1.47 -5.12 -11.74
CA GLY A 32 -1.90 -3.75 -11.45
C GLY A 32 -2.71 -3.10 -12.58
N ASP A 33 -3.03 -3.85 -13.64
CA ASP A 33 -3.84 -3.30 -14.72
C ASP A 33 -5.23 -2.90 -14.19
N PRO A 34 -5.79 -1.75 -14.59
CA PRO A 34 -7.03 -1.25 -14.00
C PRO A 34 -8.22 -2.22 -14.09
N ALA A 35 -8.27 -3.07 -15.12
CA ALA A 35 -9.36 -4.02 -15.29
C ALA A 35 -9.33 -5.14 -14.24
N SER A 36 -8.15 -5.65 -13.91
CA SER A 36 -7.99 -6.69 -12.87
C SER A 36 -7.93 -6.10 -11.47
N PHE A 37 -7.28 -4.96 -11.28
CA PHE A 37 -7.02 -4.43 -9.94
C PHE A 37 -8.17 -3.59 -9.37
N ARG A 38 -8.96 -2.89 -10.20
CA ARG A 38 -10.07 -2.04 -9.68
C ARG A 38 -11.07 -2.83 -8.82
N PRO A 39 -11.55 -4.03 -9.20
CA PRO A 39 -12.44 -4.82 -8.33
C PRO A 39 -11.76 -5.26 -7.04
N VAL A 40 -10.47 -5.61 -7.09
CA VAL A 40 -9.67 -5.97 -5.90
C VAL A 40 -9.57 -4.78 -4.96
N SER A 41 -9.16 -3.60 -5.47
CA SER A 41 -9.07 -2.39 -4.68
C SER A 41 -10.41 -1.98 -4.09
N ALA A 42 -11.53 -2.18 -4.79
CA ALA A 42 -12.85 -1.89 -4.26
C ALA A 42 -13.22 -2.80 -3.07
N VAL A 43 -12.85 -4.09 -3.12
CA VAL A 43 -13.04 -5.00 -1.98
C VAL A 43 -12.20 -4.54 -0.78
N ILE A 44 -10.94 -4.18 -1.02
CA ILE A 44 -10.04 -3.66 0.01
C ILE A 44 -10.60 -2.36 0.60
N GLU A 45 -11.13 -1.49 -0.24
CA GLU A 45 -11.75 -0.25 0.19
C GLU A 45 -12.97 -0.50 1.09
N GLN A 46 -13.88 -1.40 0.68
CA GLN A 46 -15.09 -1.72 1.45
C GLN A 46 -14.78 -2.37 2.80
N ARG A 47 -13.77 -3.24 2.87
CA ARG A 47 -13.47 -4.02 4.07
C ARG A 47 -12.40 -3.41 4.97
N CYS A 48 -11.47 -2.67 4.39
CA CYS A 48 -10.28 -2.16 5.08
C CYS A 48 -10.16 -0.65 4.98
N GLY A 49 -10.74 -0.01 3.95
CA GLY A 49 -10.48 1.37 3.57
C GLY A 49 -11.38 2.42 4.20
N THR A 50 -12.13 2.14 5.25
CA THR A 50 -12.91 3.18 5.95
C THR A 50 -12.01 4.09 6.80
N LEU A 51 -12.51 5.27 7.19
CA LEU A 51 -11.77 6.27 7.99
C LEU A 51 -11.27 5.72 9.34
N ASP A 52 -11.98 4.75 9.94
CA ASP A 52 -11.58 4.13 11.21
C ASP A 52 -10.45 3.09 11.05
N CYS A 53 -10.28 2.60 9.83
CA CYS A 53 -9.34 1.57 9.44
C CYS A 53 -8.21 2.19 8.58
N HIS A 54 -7.96 1.67 7.39
CA HIS A 54 -6.85 2.03 6.51
C HIS A 54 -7.16 3.19 5.55
N GLY A 55 -8.40 3.68 5.55
CA GLY A 55 -8.79 4.92 4.88
C GLY A 55 -8.41 6.15 5.68
N SER A 56 -7.21 6.20 6.26
CA SER A 56 -6.76 7.35 7.06
C SER A 56 -5.27 7.60 6.91
N SER A 57 -4.84 8.84 7.15
CA SER A 57 -3.42 9.19 7.11
C SER A 57 -2.62 8.59 8.26
N PHE A 58 -3.31 8.15 9.32
CA PHE A 58 -2.73 7.64 10.57
C PHE A 58 -2.40 6.14 10.57
N ARG A 59 -2.65 5.42 9.48
CA ARG A 59 -2.28 4.00 9.34
C ARG A 59 -1.13 3.82 8.33
N PRO A 60 -0.18 2.90 8.60
CA PRO A 60 0.92 2.62 7.68
C PRO A 60 0.46 2.06 6.33
N LEU A 61 -0.45 1.08 6.33
CA LEU A 61 -1.17 0.69 5.12
C LEU A 61 -2.25 1.74 4.88
N ARG A 62 -2.10 2.51 3.80
CA ARG A 62 -3.01 3.59 3.42
C ARG A 62 -3.79 3.18 2.17
N ILE A 63 -5.12 3.24 2.27
CA ILE A 63 -6.03 2.93 1.18
C ILE A 63 -6.85 4.18 0.89
N TYR A 64 -6.72 4.71 -0.31
CA TYR A 64 -7.52 5.80 -0.81
C TYR A 64 -8.79 5.28 -1.49
N GLY A 65 -9.85 6.08 -1.41
CA GLY A 65 -11.08 5.80 -2.14
C GLY A 65 -12.29 6.51 -1.58
N ARG A 66 -13.42 6.27 -2.24
CA ARG A 66 -14.72 6.88 -1.94
C ARG A 66 -15.27 6.59 -0.55
N LEU A 67 -14.90 5.47 0.08
CA LEU A 67 -15.36 5.07 1.42
C LEU A 67 -14.44 5.56 2.56
N GLY A 68 -13.33 6.22 2.22
CA GLY A 68 -12.25 6.51 3.15
C GLY A 68 -11.54 7.83 2.88
N LEU A 69 -10.22 7.80 2.91
CA LEU A 69 -9.37 8.96 2.62
C LEU A 69 -9.32 9.18 1.10
N ARG A 70 -9.42 10.41 0.63
CA ARG A 70 -9.11 10.73 -0.77
C ARG A 70 -7.63 11.05 -0.94
N ARG A 71 -7.09 10.70 -2.10
CA ARG A 71 -5.71 11.08 -2.46
C ARG A 71 -5.64 12.61 -2.51
N PRO A 72 -4.67 13.24 -1.83
CA PRO A 72 -4.46 14.67 -1.94
C PRO A 72 -4.10 15.00 -3.39
N VAL A 73 -4.76 16.00 -3.94
CA VAL A 73 -4.42 16.57 -5.24
C VAL A 73 -3.59 17.79 -4.95
N GLU A 74 -2.31 17.76 -5.35
CA GLU A 74 -1.43 18.92 -5.26
C GLU A 74 -2.13 20.11 -5.94
N ARG A 75 -2.69 21.03 -5.14
CA ARG A 75 -3.16 22.32 -5.65
C ARG A 75 -2.06 23.31 -5.35
N ASP A 76 -1.18 23.50 -6.34
CA ASP A 76 -0.13 24.52 -6.31
C ASP A 76 0.78 24.47 -5.06
N ALA A 77 0.99 23.28 -4.49
CA ALA A 77 1.88 23.10 -3.35
C ALA A 77 3.31 22.86 -3.86
N GLY A 78 4.18 23.86 -3.74
CA GLY A 78 5.62 23.61 -3.86
C GLY A 78 6.06 22.64 -2.76
N ASP A 79 6.76 21.56 -3.14
CA ASP A 79 7.49 20.53 -2.36
C ASP A 79 6.94 20.00 -1.00
N GLU A 80 5.87 20.54 -0.45
CA GLU A 80 5.29 20.16 0.85
C GLU A 80 3.82 19.77 0.67
N LEU A 81 3.53 18.48 0.79
CA LEU A 81 2.16 17.97 0.90
C LEU A 81 1.53 18.49 2.20
N ASN A 82 0.69 19.51 2.09
CA ASN A 82 -0.02 20.05 3.25
C ASN A 82 -1.16 19.12 3.66
N PHE A 83 -1.25 18.80 4.96
CA PHE A 83 -2.29 17.93 5.51
C PHE A 83 -3.73 18.44 5.25
N GLU A 84 -3.88 19.72 4.91
CA GLU A 84 -5.15 20.34 4.51
C GLU A 84 -5.73 19.79 3.20
N GLU A 85 -4.93 19.09 2.40
CA GLU A 85 -5.37 18.48 1.13
C GLU A 85 -6.02 17.09 1.31
N TYR A 86 -5.96 16.51 2.52
CA TYR A 86 -6.64 15.25 2.81
C TYR A 86 -8.10 15.50 3.19
N PHE A 87 -9.02 14.88 2.46
CA PHE A 87 -10.46 14.97 2.70
C PHE A 87 -11.10 13.58 2.70
N PRO A 88 -12.23 13.40 3.42
CA PRO A 88 -12.97 12.14 3.39
C PRO A 88 -13.59 11.92 2.01
N GLY A 89 -13.93 10.66 1.72
CA GLY A 89 -14.58 10.27 0.49
C GLY A 89 -16.03 10.75 0.38
N GLY A 90 -16.72 10.24 -0.63
CA GLY A 90 -18.04 10.72 -1.04
C GLY A 90 -18.54 9.93 -2.24
N ASP A 91 -19.35 10.55 -3.09
CA ASP A 91 -20.03 9.86 -4.19
C ASP A 91 -19.11 9.56 -5.39
N GLU A 92 -17.99 10.29 -5.50
CA GLU A 92 -17.02 10.13 -6.58
C GLU A 92 -16.33 8.77 -6.51
N LEU A 93 -16.24 8.07 -7.63
CA LEU A 93 -15.51 6.81 -7.70
C LEU A 93 -14.03 6.98 -7.37
N THR A 94 -13.41 5.91 -6.89
CA THR A 94 -11.96 5.82 -6.71
C THR A 94 -11.27 6.01 -8.06
N THR A 95 -10.39 7.01 -8.15
CA THR A 95 -9.69 7.42 -9.37
C THR A 95 -8.57 6.44 -9.73
N ASP A 96 -8.05 6.50 -10.96
CA ASP A 96 -6.92 5.66 -11.36
C ASP A 96 -5.65 5.98 -10.57
N ALA A 97 -5.40 7.26 -10.26
CA ALA A 97 -4.27 7.64 -9.40
C ALA A 97 -4.39 7.07 -7.98
N GLU A 98 -5.60 7.02 -7.43
CA GLU A 98 -5.85 6.37 -6.14
C GLU A 98 -5.66 4.85 -6.21
N LEU A 99 -6.06 4.21 -7.33
CA LEU A 99 -5.78 2.79 -7.55
C LEU A 99 -4.27 2.51 -7.60
N GLU A 100 -3.49 3.32 -8.31
CA GLU A 100 -2.04 3.16 -8.37
C GLU A 100 -1.39 3.31 -6.99
N ASP A 101 -1.81 4.30 -6.21
CA ASP A 101 -1.30 4.50 -4.86
C ASP A 101 -1.74 3.38 -3.91
N ASN A 102 -2.95 2.83 -4.05
CA ASN A 102 -3.41 1.67 -3.31
C ASN A 102 -2.56 0.43 -3.63
N LEU A 103 -2.30 0.18 -4.91
CA LEU A 103 -1.43 -0.92 -5.35
C LEU A 103 -0.04 -0.80 -4.73
N ARG A 104 0.56 0.40 -4.82
CA ARG A 104 1.88 0.68 -4.25
C ARG A 104 1.89 0.49 -2.73
N SER A 105 0.86 0.97 -2.04
CA SER A 105 0.70 0.85 -0.59
C SER A 105 0.65 -0.61 -0.14
N ILE A 106 -0.06 -1.47 -0.88
CA ILE A 106 -0.14 -2.92 -0.59
C ILE A 106 1.19 -3.62 -0.89
N CYS A 107 1.79 -3.37 -2.04
CA CYS A 107 3.06 -3.99 -2.41
C CYS A 107 4.22 -3.57 -1.50
N GLY A 108 4.22 -2.32 -1.05
CA GLY A 108 5.25 -1.76 -0.19
C GLY A 108 5.20 -2.22 1.26
N LEU A 109 4.16 -2.98 1.67
CA LEU A 109 4.02 -3.42 3.05
C LEU A 109 5.09 -4.45 3.44
N GLU A 110 5.32 -5.43 2.57
CA GLU A 110 6.29 -6.53 2.76
C GLU A 110 6.92 -6.88 1.39
N PRO A 111 7.72 -5.99 0.79
CA PRO A 111 8.11 -6.09 -0.62
C PRO A 111 8.89 -7.37 -0.98
N GLU A 112 9.75 -7.86 -0.08
CA GLU A 112 10.52 -9.09 -0.30
C GLU A 112 9.63 -10.34 -0.26
N LEU A 113 8.66 -10.39 0.65
CA LEU A 113 7.70 -11.49 0.74
C LEU A 113 6.68 -11.42 -0.40
N MET A 114 6.25 -10.22 -0.78
CA MET A 114 5.37 -9.99 -1.93
C MET A 114 6.01 -10.56 -3.19
N THR A 115 7.30 -10.29 -3.41
CA THR A 115 8.04 -10.84 -4.55
C THR A 115 8.04 -12.38 -4.54
N GLN A 116 8.25 -13.01 -3.38
CA GLN A 116 8.21 -14.47 -3.25
C GLN A 116 6.82 -15.06 -3.56
N VAL A 117 5.74 -14.39 -3.13
CA VAL A 117 4.36 -14.83 -3.41
C VAL A 117 4.04 -14.68 -4.89
N VAL A 118 4.37 -13.54 -5.50
CA VAL A 118 4.14 -13.28 -6.92
C VAL A 118 4.94 -14.24 -7.81
N ASP A 119 6.14 -14.63 -7.38
CA ASP A 119 6.96 -15.65 -8.07
C ASP A 119 6.52 -17.09 -7.79
N GLY A 120 5.49 -17.30 -6.98
CA GLY A 120 4.99 -18.63 -6.61
C GLY A 120 5.93 -19.43 -5.71
N MET A 121 6.92 -18.77 -5.09
CA MET A 121 7.88 -19.38 -4.17
C MET A 121 7.34 -19.48 -2.73
N ALA A 122 6.29 -18.72 -2.41
CA ALA A 122 5.63 -18.73 -1.11
C ALA A 122 4.10 -18.66 -1.24
N ASP A 123 3.40 -19.23 -0.26
CA ASP A 123 1.94 -19.11 -0.15
C ASP A 123 1.54 -17.68 0.33
N PRO A 124 0.44 -17.08 -0.16
CA PRO A 124 -0.03 -15.77 0.29
C PRO A 124 -0.16 -15.60 1.81
N GLU A 125 -0.32 -16.68 2.59
CA GLU A 125 -0.35 -16.66 4.06
C GLU A 125 0.94 -16.15 4.71
N VAL A 126 2.05 -16.06 3.96
CA VAL A 126 3.27 -15.40 4.44
C VAL A 126 3.14 -13.88 4.49
N LEU A 127 2.08 -13.28 3.95
CA LEU A 127 1.84 -11.84 4.01
C LEU A 127 0.94 -11.49 5.20
N SER A 128 1.32 -10.47 5.95
CA SER A 128 0.47 -9.85 6.97
C SER A 128 -0.81 -9.27 6.36
N PHE A 129 -0.78 -8.89 5.08
CA PHE A 129 -1.97 -8.52 4.30
C PHE A 129 -3.04 -9.63 4.26
N ILE A 130 -2.66 -10.90 4.36
CA ILE A 130 -3.58 -12.05 4.45
C ILE A 130 -3.78 -12.51 5.90
N ARG A 131 -2.73 -12.56 6.72
CA ARG A 131 -2.85 -13.05 8.11
C ARG A 131 -3.74 -12.19 8.99
N LYS A 132 -3.65 -10.86 8.86
CA LYS A 132 -4.39 -9.93 9.73
C LYS A 132 -5.91 -10.00 9.49
N PRO A 133 -6.42 -9.90 8.25
CA PRO A 133 -7.85 -10.08 7.97
C PRO A 133 -8.40 -11.44 8.43
N ARG A 134 -7.56 -12.48 8.46
CA ARG A 134 -7.89 -13.84 8.94
C ARG A 134 -7.71 -14.05 10.45
N LEU A 135 -7.35 -13.02 11.23
CA LEU A 135 -6.96 -13.12 12.64
C LEU A 135 -5.90 -14.19 12.97
N ARG A 136 -5.03 -14.50 12.01
CA ARG A 136 -3.80 -15.29 12.27
C ARG A 136 -2.68 -14.44 12.85
N GLU A 137 -2.86 -13.12 12.80
CA GLU A 137 -2.06 -12.10 13.45
C GLU A 137 -3.01 -11.09 14.10
N LYS A 138 -2.62 -10.49 15.24
CA LYS A 138 -3.46 -9.48 15.92
C LYS A 138 -3.82 -8.34 14.96
N HIS A 139 -5.12 -8.09 14.83
CA HIS A 139 -5.67 -7.08 13.94
C HIS A 139 -6.72 -6.24 14.67
N LYS A 140 -6.56 -4.91 14.63
CA LYS A 140 -7.49 -3.98 15.30
C LYS A 140 -8.89 -4.05 14.69
N GLY A 141 -8.98 -4.22 13.37
CA GLY A 141 -10.25 -4.37 12.64
C GLY A 141 -10.96 -5.70 12.90
N GLY A 142 -10.39 -6.60 13.70
CA GLY A 142 -10.97 -7.91 13.96
C GLY A 142 -10.85 -8.87 12.77
N LEU A 143 -11.74 -9.86 12.75
CA LEU A 143 -11.87 -10.82 11.66
C LEU A 143 -12.61 -10.16 10.51
N VAL A 144 -12.02 -10.20 9.32
CA VAL A 144 -12.67 -9.78 8.08
C VAL A 144 -13.17 -11.00 7.32
N TRP A 145 -12.32 -12.02 7.16
CA TRP A 145 -12.64 -13.24 6.42
C TRP A 145 -12.02 -14.47 7.06
N PHE A 146 -12.72 -15.61 6.99
CA PHE A 146 -12.10 -16.92 7.15
C PHE A 146 -11.36 -17.33 5.88
N LYS A 147 -10.41 -18.25 6.01
CA LYS A 147 -9.74 -18.86 4.85
C LYS A 147 -10.78 -19.55 3.96
N GLY A 148 -10.81 -19.20 2.68
CA GLY A 148 -11.74 -19.74 1.71
C GLY A 148 -13.07 -18.99 1.61
N ASP A 149 -13.28 -17.90 2.35
CA ASP A 149 -14.41 -17.00 2.10
C ASP A 149 -14.26 -16.31 0.73
N VAL A 150 -15.35 -15.72 0.23
CA VAL A 150 -15.39 -15.12 -1.12
C VAL A 150 -14.36 -13.99 -1.27
N GLY A 151 -14.34 -13.03 -0.33
CA GLY A 151 -13.32 -11.98 -0.32
C GLY A 151 -11.89 -12.50 -0.14
N ASP A 152 -11.71 -13.55 0.66
CA ASP A 152 -10.41 -14.21 0.83
C ASP A 152 -9.90 -14.86 -0.47
N GLN A 153 -10.79 -15.54 -1.21
CA GLN A 153 -10.49 -16.10 -2.53
C GLN A 153 -10.15 -14.99 -3.53
N CYS A 154 -10.85 -13.86 -3.51
CA CYS A 154 -10.52 -12.69 -4.34
C CYS A 154 -9.08 -12.21 -4.08
N MET A 155 -8.71 -12.00 -2.81
CA MET A 155 -7.37 -11.53 -2.45
C MET A 155 -6.28 -12.53 -2.84
N THR A 156 -6.45 -13.82 -2.50
CA THR A 156 -5.44 -14.84 -2.77
C THR A 156 -5.27 -15.11 -4.25
N ASN A 157 -6.35 -15.19 -5.03
CA ASN A 157 -6.29 -15.30 -6.49
C ASN A 157 -5.48 -14.14 -7.10
N TRP A 158 -5.77 -12.90 -6.70
CA TRP A 158 -5.05 -11.73 -7.21
C TRP A 158 -3.56 -11.77 -6.84
N LEU A 159 -3.22 -12.02 -5.56
CA LEU A 159 -1.84 -12.08 -5.08
C LEU A 159 -1.00 -13.12 -5.83
N THR A 160 -1.60 -14.22 -6.26
CA THR A 160 -0.94 -15.27 -7.06
C THR A 160 -0.96 -15.02 -8.57
N GLY A 161 -1.25 -13.80 -9.02
CA GLY A 161 -1.23 -13.41 -10.43
C GLY A 161 -2.52 -13.65 -11.21
N GLY A 162 -3.59 -14.08 -10.53
CA GLY A 162 -4.90 -14.32 -11.13
C GLY A 162 -5.55 -13.02 -11.62
N LYS A 163 -6.24 -13.11 -12.76
CA LYS A 163 -7.01 -12.01 -13.37
C LYS A 163 -8.53 -12.21 -13.31
N ASP A 164 -8.97 -13.37 -12.82
CA ASP A 164 -10.39 -13.61 -12.59
C ASP A 164 -10.88 -12.77 -11.41
N VAL A 165 -11.78 -11.83 -11.69
CA VAL A 165 -12.35 -10.91 -10.70
C VAL A 165 -13.73 -11.34 -10.20
N SER A 166 -14.21 -12.53 -10.60
CA SER A 166 -15.56 -13.02 -10.25
C SER A 166 -15.80 -13.07 -8.74
N LYS A 167 -14.80 -13.54 -7.98
CA LYS A 167 -14.88 -13.56 -6.51
C LYS A 167 -14.85 -12.18 -5.90
N CYS A 168 -14.13 -11.24 -6.51
CA CYS A 168 -14.14 -9.84 -6.06
C CYS A 168 -15.52 -9.21 -6.27
N GLN A 169 -16.14 -9.44 -7.43
CA GLN A 169 -17.48 -8.97 -7.74
C GLN A 169 -18.54 -9.60 -6.83
N GLN A 170 -18.40 -10.89 -6.53
CA GLN A 170 -19.28 -11.57 -5.60
C GLN A 170 -19.14 -10.99 -4.18
N GLU A 171 -17.91 -10.73 -3.71
CA GLU A 171 -17.69 -10.10 -2.41
C GLU A 171 -18.32 -8.70 -2.31
N LEU A 172 -18.16 -7.88 -3.36
CA LEU A 172 -18.74 -6.54 -3.43
C LEU A 172 -20.28 -6.53 -3.45
N SER A 173 -20.92 -7.67 -3.72
CA SER A 173 -22.38 -7.82 -3.62
C SER A 173 -22.87 -8.00 -2.19
N HIS A 174 -21.95 -8.30 -1.25
CA HIS A 174 -22.25 -8.38 0.16
C HIS A 174 -22.15 -6.98 0.79
N PRO A 175 -23.08 -6.62 1.69
CA PRO A 175 -23.01 -5.35 2.42
C PRO A 175 -21.73 -5.23 3.26
#